data_AF-A0A4P6TY13-F1
#
_entry.id   AF-A0A4P6TY13-F1
#
_cell.length_a   1.000
_cell.length_b   1.000
_cell.length_c   1.000
_cell.angle_alpha   90.00
_cell.angle_beta   90.00
_cell.angle_gamma   90.00
#
_symmetry.space_group_name_H-M   'P 1'
#
loop_
_entity.id
_entity.type
_entity.pdbx_description
1 polymer ?
#
loop_
_entity_poly.entity_id
_entity_poly.type
_entity_poly.pdbx_seq_one_letter_code
_entity_poly.pdbx_strand_id
1 'polypeptide(L)' 'MEHDGQLQLYAAVADQLKQAHATVRTLQVPEGVRMALTRKLLVITAAAKHDLAGAATRLERFTADLEAGRMPEEDR' A
#
# COMPACT_ATOMS: atom_id res chain seq x y z
N MET A 1 8.67 26.46 -4.45
CA MET A 1 8.70 25.56 -3.26
C MET A 1 7.64 24.46 -3.33
N GLU A 2 6.53 24.63 -4.05
CA GLU A 2 5.48 23.58 -4.17
C GLU A 2 5.93 22.34 -4.96
N HIS A 3 6.79 22.52 -5.98
CA HIS A 3 7.33 21.42 -6.78
C HIS A 3 8.23 20.47 -5.97
N ASP A 4 9.05 21.01 -5.07
CA ASP A 4 9.91 20.21 -4.18
C ASP A 4 9.07 19.35 -3.22
N GLY A 5 8.04 19.93 -2.61
CA GLY A 5 7.14 19.21 -1.71
C GLY A 5 6.39 18.07 -2.40
N GLN A 6 5.96 18.27 -3.65
CA GLN A 6 5.31 17.21 -4.44
C GLN A 6 6.27 16.08 -4.80
N LEU A 7 7.52 16.40 -5.15
CA LEU A 7 8.56 15.39 -5.40
C LEU A 7 8.91 14.61 -4.13
N GLN A 8 9.02 15.27 -2.99
CA GLN A 8 9.27 14.62 -1.70
C GLN A 8 8.13 13.68 -1.32
N LEU A 9 6.87 14.12 -1.48
CA LEU A 9 5.71 13.27 -1.25
C LEU A 9 5.70 12.07 -2.19
N TYR A 10 6.01 12.28 -3.47
CA TYR A 10 6.10 11.19 -4.44
C TYR A 10 7.14 10.16 -4.04
N ALA A 11 8.34 10.60 -3.68
CA ALA A 11 9.43 9.71 -3.25
C ALA A 11 9.06 8.93 -1.98
N ALA A 12 8.43 9.60 -1.00
CA ALA A 12 7.97 8.96 0.23
C ALA A 12 6.91 7.88 -0.04
N VAL A 13 5.91 8.19 -0.88
CA VAL A 13 4.86 7.22 -1.27
C VAL A 13 5.46 6.05 -2.04
N ALA A 14 6.41 6.30 -2.95
CA ALA A 14 7.08 5.26 -3.72
C ALA A 14 7.88 4.31 -2.82
N ASP A 15 8.63 4.83 -1.84
CA ASP A 15 9.36 4.01 -0.88
C ASP A 15 8.40 3.18 -0.01
N GLN A 16 7.35 3.80 0.51
CA GLN A 16 6.36 3.11 1.34
C GLN A 16 5.62 2.01 0.55
N LEU A 17 5.31 2.22 -0.73
CA LEU A 17 4.72 1.19 -1.60
C LEU A 17 5.66 0.00 -1.75
N LYS A 18 6.96 0.27 -1.97
CA LYS A 18 7.99 -0.77 -2.07
C LYS A 18 8.08 -1.59 -0.79
N GLN A 19 8.10 -0.92 0.37
CA GLN A 19 8.11 -1.60 1.68
C GLN A 19 6.86 -2.45 1.88
N ALA A 20 5.67 -1.90 1.59
CA ALA A 20 4.41 -2.64 1.73
C ALA A 20 4.37 -3.89 0.84
N HIS A 21 4.86 -3.81 -0.41
CA HIS A 21 4.99 -4.98 -1.28
C HIS A 21 5.96 -6.03 -0.72
N ALA A 22 7.09 -5.60 -0.16
CA ALA A 22 8.05 -6.51 0.48
C ALA A 22 7.43 -7.22 1.69
N THR A 23 6.74 -6.47 2.56
CA THR A 23 6.05 -7.01 3.74
C THR A 23 5.00 -8.05 3.35
N VAL A 24 4.13 -7.75 2.37
CA VAL A 24 3.11 -8.70 1.89
C VAL A 24 3.73 -9.98 1.35
N ARG A 25 4.89 -9.89 0.68
CA ARG A 25 5.60 -11.05 0.15
C ARG A 25 6.15 -11.97 1.26
N THR A 26 6.53 -11.40 2.41
CA THR A 26 7.12 -12.18 3.53
C THR A 26 6.08 -12.66 4.56
N LEU A 27 4.87 -12.11 4.53
CA LEU A 27 3.79 -12.49 5.44
C LEU A 27 3.42 -13.98 5.32
N GLN A 28 3.41 -14.66 6.46
CA GLN A 28 2.97 -16.06 6.58
C GLN A 28 1.44 -16.11 6.70
N VAL A 29 0.76 -15.92 5.57
CA VAL A 29 -0.70 -15.94 5.45
C VAL A 29 -1.14 -16.92 4.35
N PRO A 30 -2.40 -17.38 4.36
CA PRO A 30 -2.98 -18.12 3.26
C PRO A 30 -2.80 -17.41 1.90
N GLU A 31 -2.78 -18.18 0.82
CA GLU A 31 -2.56 -17.63 -0.52
C GLU A 31 -3.68 -16.67 -0.94
N GLY A 32 -4.95 -17.00 -0.65
CA GLY A 32 -6.09 -16.15 -0.95
C GLY A 32 -5.97 -14.77 -0.30
N VAL A 33 -5.57 -14.75 0.98
CA VAL A 33 -5.29 -13.52 1.74
C VAL A 33 -4.15 -12.72 1.10
N ARG A 34 -3.01 -13.35 0.77
CA ARG A 34 -1.87 -12.68 0.13
C ARG A 34 -2.23 -12.10 -1.24
N MET A 35 -3.03 -12.82 -2.03
CA MET A 35 -3.54 -12.32 -3.31
C MET A 35 -4.45 -11.11 -3.11
N ALA A 36 -5.34 -11.14 -2.12
CA ALA A 36 -6.21 -10.01 -1.81
C ALA A 36 -5.42 -8.77 -1.37
N LEU A 37 -4.40 -8.94 -0.52
CA LEU A 37 -3.47 -7.86 -0.14
C LEU A 37 -2.72 -7.30 -1.34
N THR A 38 -2.20 -8.16 -2.21
CA THR A 38 -1.50 -7.76 -3.43
C THR A 38 -2.41 -6.96 -4.36
N ARG A 39 -3.66 -7.40 -4.56
CA ARG A 39 -4.66 -6.65 -5.35
C ARG A 39 -4.94 -5.28 -4.76
N LYS A 40 -5.09 -5.16 -3.43
CA LYS A 40 -5.25 -3.85 -2.75
C LYS A 40 -4.06 -2.92 -3.03
N LEU A 41 -2.83 -3.42 -2.96
CA LEU A 41 -1.63 -2.62 -3.27
C LEU A 41 -1.58 -2.15 -4.73
N LEU A 42 -2.01 -2.99 -5.68
CA LEU A 42 -2.09 -2.58 -7.08
C LEU A 42 -3.09 -1.42 -7.30
N VAL A 43 -4.23 -1.45 -6.60
CA VAL A 43 -5.21 -0.35 -6.65
C VAL A 43 -4.62 0.94 -6.09
N ILE A 44 -3.90 0.87 -4.96
CA ILE A 44 -3.23 2.05 -4.37
C ILE A 44 -2.15 2.59 -5.31
N THR A 45 -1.35 1.71 -5.93
CA THR A 45 -0.32 2.10 -6.90
C THR A 45 -0.92 2.77 -8.13
N ALA A 46 -2.06 2.28 -8.61
CA ALA A 46 -2.78 2.92 -9.72
C ALA A 46 -3.31 4.31 -9.32
N ALA A 47 -3.83 4.46 -8.09
CA ALA A 47 -4.29 5.73 -7.55
C ALA A 47 -3.17 6.78 -7.48
N ALA A 48 -1.96 6.38 -7.07
CA ALA A 48 -0.81 7.28 -6.92
C ALA A 48 -0.45 8.05 -8.22
N LYS A 49 -0.86 7.54 -9.40
CA LYS A 49 -0.63 8.20 -10.69
C LYS A 49 -1.49 9.44 -10.91
N HIS A 50 -2.63 9.55 -10.24
CA HIS A 50 -3.62 10.62 -10.44
C HIS A 50 -4.07 11.31 -9.15
N ASP A 51 -3.94 10.65 -8.00
CA ASP A 51 -4.27 11.15 -6.67
C ASP A 51 -3.19 10.70 -5.67
N LEU A 52 -2.08 11.44 -5.64
CA LEU A 52 -0.93 11.11 -4.80
C LEU A 52 -1.26 11.20 -3.30
N ALA A 53 -2.00 12.23 -2.89
CA ALA A 53 -2.38 12.43 -1.50
C ALA A 53 -3.35 11.34 -1.02
N GLY A 54 -4.37 11.01 -1.81
CA GLY A 54 -5.29 9.94 -1.47
C GLY A 54 -4.66 8.56 -1.57
N ALA A 55 -3.64 8.35 -2.42
CA ALA A 55 -2.85 7.12 -2.39
C ALA A 55 -2.05 7.00 -1.09
N ALA A 56 -1.44 8.11 -0.61
CA ALA A 56 -0.70 8.15 0.65
C ALA A 56 -1.60 7.77 1.85
N THR A 57 -2.77 8.38 1.99
CA THR A 57 -3.72 8.05 3.08
C THR A 57 -4.16 6.58 3.02
N ARG A 58 -4.42 6.04 1.83
CA ARG A 58 -4.82 4.64 1.67
C ARG A 58 -3.68 3.69 2.01
N LEU A 59 -2.45 4.04 1.67
CA LEU A 59 -1.25 3.25 1.97
C LEU A 59 -0.92 3.25 3.46
N GLU A 60 -1.07 4.39 4.13
CA GLU A 60 -0.93 4.49 5.59
C GLU A 60 -1.92 3.57 6.28
N ARG A 61 -3.21 3.64 5.91
CA ARG A 61 -4.24 2.75 6.46
C ARG A 61 -3.96 1.28 6.17
N PHE A 62 -3.53 0.95 4.95
CA PHE A 62 -3.16 -0.41 4.58
C PHE A 62 -2.03 -0.95 5.46
N THR A 63 -0.99 -0.14 5.68
CA THR A 63 0.15 -0.52 6.53
C THR A 63 -0.28 -0.72 7.98
N ALA A 64 -1.08 0.21 8.53
CA ALA A 64 -1.63 0.10 9.88
C ALA A 64 -2.56 -1.12 10.06
N ASP A 65 -3.30 -1.51 9.02
CA ASP A 65 -4.09 -2.74 9.03
C ASP A 65 -3.19 -3.98 9.08
N LEU A 66 -2.09 -4.01 8.30
CA LEU A 66 -1.11 -5.11 8.34
C LEU A 66 -0.43 -5.23 9.70
N GLU A 67 0.01 -4.12 10.29
CA GLU A 67 0.65 -4.08 11.62
C GLU A 67 -0.32 -4.53 12.73
N ALA A 68 -1.60 -4.21 12.59
CA ALA A 68 -2.66 -4.65 13.50
C ALA A 68 -3.12 -6.10 13.24
N GLY A 69 -2.54 -6.82 12.27
CA GLY A 69 -2.96 -8.17 11.90
C GLY A 69 -4.35 -8.25 11.25
N ARG A 70 -4.91 -7.12 10.81
CA ARG A 70 -6.22 -7.03 10.18
C ARG A 70 -6.13 -7.43 8.70
N MET A 71 -6.20 -8.72 8.46
CA MET A 71 -6.13 -9.30 7.12
C MET A 71 -7.51 -9.26 6.43
N PRO A 72 -7.57 -9.11 5.10
CA PRO A 72 -8.81 -9.31 4.36
C PRO A 72 -9.33 -10.73 4.58
N GLU A 73 -10.65 -10.88 4.66
CA GLU A 73 -11.28 -12.19 4.63
C GLU A 73 -10.92 -12.91 3.32
N GLU A 74 -10.67 -14.21 3.42
CA GLU A 74 -10.47 -15.03 2.23
C GLU A 74 -11.80 -15.06 1.48
N ASP A 75 -11.78 -14.58 0.22
CA ASP A 75 -12.94 -14.65 -0.69
C ASP A 75 -13.28 -16.14 -0.83
N ARG A 76 -14.31 -16.59 -0.10
CA ARG A 76 -14.69 -18.00 0.05
C ARG A 76 -15.37 -18.54 -1.19
#